data_AF-A0A6G0UI63-F1
#
_entry.id   AF-A0A6G0UI63-F1
#
_cell.length_a   1.000
_cell.length_b   1.000
_cell.length_c   1.000
_cell.angle_alpha   90.00
_cell.angle_beta   90.00
_cell.angle_gamma   90.00
#
_symmetry.space_group_name_H-M   'P 1'
#
loop_
_entity.id
_entity.type
_entity.pdbx_description
1 polymer ?
#
loop_
_entity_poly.entity_id
_entity_poly.type
_entity_poly.pdbx_seq_one_letter_code
_entity_poly.pdbx_strand_id
1 'polypeptide(L)'
;MEKHPKRKVREVICSKIQDKCFNVIDQEASENTFVRMVQSEASPRVFLTQVYFKKIGDKEVIDKTIVQPSYFKGMIQMAFEFGTFGSLEDFGKGHVLQIGLGGGGINILFEDRFPQTKLTSVDMDSTMKYIAKEWFLVKEDDKQKIIIEDGIKFIKNNNQKFDLIMVDICYNEQSSLICPIAPFLDPSVIKAVSDSLTSSGTLSVNFLYAGKLTMENQENFEMDGNHILGCTHNNIPRITPDYLKYRRNKIDKEVRKIIGGDFKLNLQR
;
A
#
# COMPACT_ATOMS: atom_id res chain seq x y z
N MET A 1 26.13 -15.28 20.58
CA MET A 1 24.79 -15.83 20.29
C MET A 1 23.82 -15.18 21.25
N GLU A 2 23.21 -14.06 20.86
CA GLU A 2 22.10 -13.51 21.64
C GLU A 2 20.90 -14.40 21.44
N LYS A 3 20.48 -15.07 22.51
CA LYS A 3 19.17 -15.73 22.56
C LYS A 3 18.14 -14.61 22.46
N HIS A 4 17.49 -14.47 21.31
CA HIS A 4 16.28 -13.65 21.24
C HIS A 4 15.28 -14.22 22.26
N PRO A 5 14.74 -13.40 23.18
CA PRO A 5 13.73 -13.88 24.12
C PRO A 5 12.56 -14.48 23.35
N LYS A 6 11.96 -15.56 23.86
CA LYS A 6 10.75 -16.17 23.28
C LYS A 6 9.72 -15.06 23.05
N ARG A 7 9.43 -14.74 21.78
CA ARG A 7 8.58 -13.62 21.40
C ARG A 7 7.15 -13.88 21.86
N LYS A 8 6.50 -12.87 22.45
CA LYS A 8 5.11 -12.97 22.89
C LYS A 8 4.18 -13.04 21.68
N VAL A 9 3.10 -13.82 21.80
CA VAL A 9 2.03 -13.96 20.80
C VAL A 9 1.33 -12.62 20.52
N ARG A 10 1.30 -11.73 21.52
CA ARG A 10 0.76 -10.38 21.38
C ARG A 10 1.64 -9.40 22.15
N GLU A 11 1.95 -8.28 21.52
CA GLU A 11 2.63 -7.14 22.13
C GLU A 11 1.86 -5.85 21.82
N VAL A 12 1.74 -4.98 22.81
CA VAL A 12 1.11 -3.65 22.66
C VAL A 12 2.21 -2.60 22.59
N ILE A 13 2.18 -1.78 21.55
CA ILE A 13 3.18 -0.73 21.29
C ILE A 13 2.43 0.57 21.02
N CYS A 14 2.67 1.59 21.85
CA CYS A 14 1.96 2.86 21.75
C CYS A 14 2.72 3.90 20.92
N SER A 15 1.97 4.73 20.19
CA SER A 15 2.49 5.88 19.49
C SER A 15 3.04 6.90 20.49
N LYS A 16 4.10 7.61 20.07
CA LYS A 16 4.67 8.72 20.86
C LYS A 16 4.01 10.06 20.55
N ILE A 17 3.28 10.14 19.44
CA ILE A 17 2.73 11.39 18.90
C ILE A 17 1.22 11.33 18.69
N GLN A 18 0.62 10.15 18.84
CA GLN A 18 -0.82 9.93 18.81
C GLN A 18 -1.23 9.26 20.11
N ASP A 19 -2.42 9.56 20.62
CA ASP A 19 -3.01 8.81 21.73
C ASP A 19 -3.61 7.48 21.22
N LYS A 20 -2.75 6.65 20.63
CA LYS A 20 -3.11 5.39 19.96
C LYS A 20 -2.07 4.32 20.23
N CYS A 21 -2.53 3.10 20.45
CA CYS A 21 -1.69 1.93 20.60
C CYS A 21 -1.98 0.88 19.53
N PHE A 22 -0.96 0.08 19.23
CA PHE A 22 -0.96 -0.94 18.19
C PHE A 22 -0.68 -2.29 18.81
N ASN A 23 -1.45 -3.29 18.40
CA ASN A 23 -1.20 -4.68 18.72
C ASN A 23 -0.39 -5.30 17.58
N VAL A 24 0.76 -5.87 17.92
CA VAL A 24 1.45 -6.84 17.06
C VAL A 24 1.06 -8.23 17.52
N ILE A 25 0.47 -9.02 16.64
CA ILE A 25 -0.16 -10.30 16.94
C ILE A 25 0.41 -11.36 16.01
N ASP A 26 0.91 -12.46 16.58
CA ASP A 26 1.25 -13.67 15.85
C ASP A 26 0.11 -14.67 15.97
N GLN A 27 -0.37 -15.17 14.84
CA GLN A 27 -1.38 -16.23 14.78
C GLN A 27 -0.82 -17.40 13.98
N GLU A 28 -0.86 -18.61 14.55
CA GLU A 28 -0.45 -19.82 13.85
C GLU A 28 -1.31 -20.04 12.60
N ALA A 29 -0.65 -20.31 11.48
CA ALA A 29 -1.31 -20.54 10.19
C ALA A 29 -1.23 -22.02 9.79
N SER A 30 -0.08 -22.66 10.02
CA SER A 30 0.14 -24.10 9.86
C SER A 30 1.35 -24.54 10.70
N GLU A 31 1.70 -25.82 10.65
CA GLU A 31 2.95 -26.31 11.23
C GLU A 31 4.14 -25.45 10.76
N ASN A 32 4.90 -24.91 11.72
CA ASN A 32 6.04 -24.01 11.51
C ASN A 32 5.75 -22.73 10.72
N THR A 33 4.49 -22.32 10.54
CA THR A 33 4.14 -21.04 9.91
C THR A 33 3.15 -20.23 10.75
N PHE A 34 3.27 -18.91 10.68
CA PHE A 34 2.37 -18.01 11.36
C PHE A 34 2.18 -16.73 10.53
N VAL A 35 1.07 -16.05 10.74
CA VAL A 35 0.84 -14.70 10.23
C VAL A 35 1.09 -13.72 11.36
N ARG A 36 1.94 -12.73 11.10
CA ARG A 36 2.16 -11.58 11.97
C ARG A 36 1.33 -10.42 11.47
N MET A 37 0.57 -9.81 12.36
CA MET A 37 -0.37 -8.75 12.03
C MET A 37 -0.12 -7.55 12.94
N VAL A 38 -0.25 -6.34 12.39
CA VAL A 38 -0.33 -5.11 13.18
C VAL A 38 -1.72 -4.51 13.04
N GLN A 39 -2.29 -4.08 14.17
CA GLN A 39 -3.65 -3.58 14.28
C GLN A 39 -3.72 -2.41 15.25
N SER A 40 -4.49 -1.37 14.92
CA SER A 40 -4.82 -0.28 15.84
C SER A 40 -5.81 -0.74 16.90
N GLU A 41 -5.59 -0.39 18.18
CA GLU A 41 -6.58 -0.63 19.26
C GLU A 41 -7.89 0.11 19.04
N ALA A 42 -7.83 1.29 18.41
CA ALA A 42 -9.02 2.07 18.08
C ALA A 42 -9.86 1.44 16.95
N SER A 43 -9.29 0.52 16.17
CA SER A 43 -9.95 -0.15 15.03
C SER A 43 -9.63 -1.64 14.98
N PRO A 44 -10.13 -2.46 15.92
CA PRO A 44 -9.76 -3.87 16.07
C PRO A 44 -10.31 -4.79 14.96
N ARG A 45 -10.99 -4.24 13.95
CA ARG A 45 -11.46 -4.98 12.76
C ARG A 45 -10.58 -4.77 11.54
N VAL A 46 -9.64 -3.83 11.60
CA VAL A 46 -8.76 -3.47 10.49
C VAL A 46 -7.35 -3.90 10.86
N PHE A 47 -6.76 -4.76 10.04
CA PHE A 47 -5.35 -5.08 10.11
C PHE A 47 -4.60 -4.13 9.19
N LEU A 48 -3.70 -3.33 9.78
CA LEU A 48 -2.91 -2.35 9.04
C LEU A 48 -1.88 -3.04 8.15
N THR A 49 -1.31 -4.16 8.62
CA THR A 49 -0.39 -4.98 7.82
C THR A 49 -0.45 -6.43 8.31
N GLN A 50 -0.34 -7.37 7.39
CA GLN A 50 -0.28 -8.81 7.66
C GLN A 50 0.84 -9.41 6.82
N VAL A 51 1.76 -10.16 7.44
CA VAL A 51 2.89 -10.80 6.76
C VAL A 51 3.04 -12.22 7.29
N TYR A 52 3.25 -13.17 6.39
CA TYR A 52 3.44 -14.56 6.75
C TYR A 52 4.91 -14.85 7.04
N PHE A 53 5.15 -15.70 8.03
CA PHE A 53 6.46 -16.12 8.47
C PHE A 53 6.54 -17.65 8.54
N LYS A 54 7.74 -18.16 8.28
CA LYS A 54 8.16 -19.55 8.48
C LYS A 54 9.18 -19.61 9.60
N LYS A 55 9.05 -20.61 10.46
CA LYS A 55 10.06 -20.98 11.46
C LYS A 55 11.01 -22.00 10.85
N ILE A 56 12.29 -21.64 10.75
CA ILE A 56 13.37 -22.49 10.26
C ILE A 56 14.37 -22.65 11.41
N GLY A 57 14.23 -23.73 12.17
CA GLY A 57 14.89 -23.86 13.46
C GLY A 57 14.46 -22.75 14.41
N ASP A 58 15.44 -22.03 14.97
CA ASP A 58 15.19 -20.88 15.86
C ASP A 58 14.97 -19.55 15.12
N LYS A 59 15.01 -19.54 13.78
CA LYS A 59 14.88 -18.31 12.98
C LYS A 59 13.47 -18.15 12.43
N GLU A 60 12.98 -16.92 12.47
CA GLU A 60 11.79 -16.49 11.76
C GLU A 60 12.20 -15.88 10.43
N VAL A 61 11.62 -16.36 9.34
CA VAL A 61 11.88 -15.85 7.99
C VAL A 61 10.56 -15.48 7.34
N ILE A 62 10.50 -14.34 6.66
CA ILE A 62 9.29 -13.93 5.93
C ILE A 62 9.02 -14.95 4.81
N ASP A 63 7.78 -15.44 4.74
CA ASP A 63 7.32 -16.26 3.63
C ASP A 63 6.95 -15.39 2.42
N LYS A 64 7.96 -15.02 1.64
CA LYS A 64 7.81 -14.13 0.47
C LYS A 64 6.97 -14.72 -0.67
N THR A 65 6.55 -15.99 -0.56
CA THR A 65 5.62 -16.62 -1.51
C THR A 65 4.17 -16.15 -1.29
N ILE A 66 3.84 -15.68 -0.09
CA ILE A 66 2.52 -15.16 0.26
C ILE A 66 2.62 -13.64 0.36
N VAL A 67 2.01 -12.97 -0.60
CA VAL A 67 1.94 -11.50 -0.63
C VAL A 67 0.52 -11.09 -0.34
N GLN A 68 0.28 -10.67 0.90
CA GLN A 68 -0.98 -10.14 1.38
C GLN A 68 -0.75 -8.83 2.15
N PRO A 69 -1.77 -7.96 2.22
CA PRO A 69 -2.99 -7.98 1.41
C PRO A 69 -2.72 -7.79 -0.10
N SER A 70 -3.64 -8.28 -0.93
CA SER A 70 -3.47 -8.31 -2.40
C SER A 70 -3.41 -6.92 -3.04
N TYR A 71 -3.96 -5.90 -2.38
CA TYR A 71 -3.95 -4.54 -2.93
C TYR A 71 -2.54 -3.95 -3.05
N PHE A 72 -1.57 -4.39 -2.25
CA PHE A 72 -0.17 -3.99 -2.43
C PHE A 72 0.31 -4.28 -3.86
N LYS A 73 -0.05 -5.46 -4.38
CA LYS A 73 0.23 -5.81 -5.78
C LYS A 73 -0.51 -4.91 -6.73
N GLY A 74 -1.79 -4.64 -6.46
CA GLY A 74 -2.62 -3.77 -7.28
C GLY A 74 -2.01 -2.38 -7.42
N MET A 75 -1.59 -1.77 -6.32
CA MET A 75 -1.00 -0.42 -6.33
C MET A 75 0.28 -0.36 -7.16
N ILE A 76 1.14 -1.37 -7.05
CA ILE A 76 2.38 -1.47 -7.83
C ILE A 76 2.07 -1.78 -9.31
N GLN A 77 1.11 -2.67 -9.57
CA GLN A 77 0.72 -3.10 -10.92
C GLN A 77 0.26 -1.93 -11.79
N MET A 78 -0.41 -0.93 -11.21
CA MET A 78 -0.85 0.27 -11.94
C MET A 78 0.31 0.96 -12.67
N ALA A 79 1.50 1.02 -12.06
CA ALA A 79 2.67 1.63 -12.69
C ALA A 79 3.12 0.88 -13.95
N PHE A 80 2.95 -0.44 -13.99
CA PHE A 80 3.26 -1.24 -15.18
C PHE A 80 2.19 -1.07 -16.26
N GLU A 81 0.91 -1.05 -15.88
CA GLU A 81 -0.19 -0.87 -16.82
C GLU A 81 -0.15 0.48 -17.53
N PHE A 82 0.31 1.53 -16.86
CA PHE A 82 0.48 2.87 -17.42
C PHE A 82 1.86 3.14 -18.03
N GLY A 83 2.73 2.12 -18.11
CA GLY A 83 4.04 2.25 -18.76
C GLY A 83 5.06 3.10 -17.99
N THR A 84 4.85 3.37 -16.70
CA THR A 84 5.81 4.09 -15.84
C THR A 84 7.15 3.37 -15.75
N PHE A 85 7.14 2.04 -15.61
CA PHE A 85 8.35 1.21 -15.64
C PHE A 85 8.65 0.67 -17.05
N GLY A 86 8.39 1.51 -18.07
CA GLY A 86 8.12 1.20 -19.49
C GLY A 86 9.18 0.51 -20.36
N SER A 87 10.08 -0.32 -19.84
CA SER A 87 10.87 -1.25 -20.66
C SER A 87 11.32 -2.47 -19.84
N LEU A 88 11.62 -3.60 -20.49
CA LEU A 88 12.21 -4.77 -19.81
C LEU A 88 13.58 -4.45 -19.17
N GLU A 89 14.28 -3.43 -19.67
CA GLU A 89 15.58 -2.98 -19.18
C GLU A 89 15.47 -2.04 -17.96
N ASP A 90 14.36 -1.32 -17.86
CA ASP A 90 13.97 -0.44 -16.73
C ASP A 90 13.07 -1.15 -15.71
N PHE A 91 12.77 -2.43 -15.96
CA PHE A 91 11.90 -3.23 -15.10
C PHE A 91 12.45 -3.28 -13.67
N GLY A 92 11.75 -2.63 -12.74
CA GLY A 92 12.18 -2.54 -11.34
C GLY A 92 13.32 -1.56 -11.08
N LYS A 93 13.52 -0.56 -11.95
CA LYS A 93 14.34 0.64 -11.71
C LYS A 93 13.42 1.86 -11.65
N GLY A 94 13.72 2.78 -10.73
CA GLY A 94 12.96 4.02 -10.56
C GLY A 94 12.96 4.52 -9.12
N HIS A 95 12.37 5.69 -8.91
CA HIS A 95 12.14 6.28 -7.60
C HIS A 95 10.66 6.16 -7.25
N VAL A 96 10.39 5.47 -6.14
CA VAL A 96 9.03 5.25 -5.63
C VAL A 96 8.88 5.97 -4.30
N LEU A 97 7.80 6.72 -4.17
CA LEU A 97 7.36 7.30 -2.90
C LEU A 97 6.16 6.51 -2.38
N GLN A 98 6.25 6.04 -1.16
CA GLN A 98 5.13 5.46 -0.41
C GLN A 98 4.79 6.38 0.76
N ILE A 99 3.54 6.79 0.87
CA ILE A 99 3.04 7.59 1.99
C ILE A 99 2.14 6.71 2.85
N GLY A 100 2.55 6.50 4.10
CA GLY A 100 2.03 5.49 5.01
C GLY A 100 2.91 4.24 4.97
N LEU A 101 3.61 3.94 6.07
CA LEU A 101 4.51 2.78 6.18
C LEU A 101 3.76 1.52 6.63
N GLY A 102 2.88 1.67 7.62
CA GLY A 102 2.29 0.53 8.33
C GLY A 102 3.35 -0.40 8.91
N GLY A 103 3.17 -1.71 8.75
CA GLY A 103 4.20 -2.71 9.06
C GLY A 103 5.23 -2.93 7.95
N GLY A 104 5.19 -2.15 6.86
CA GLY A 104 6.15 -2.23 5.74
C GLY A 104 5.94 -3.43 4.81
N GLY A 105 4.70 -3.89 4.62
CA GLY A 105 4.40 -4.96 3.66
C GLY A 105 4.80 -4.62 2.22
N ILE A 106 4.62 -3.37 1.81
CA ILE A 106 5.08 -2.86 0.51
C ILE A 106 6.62 -2.86 0.43
N ASN A 107 7.31 -2.43 1.49
CA ASN A 107 8.78 -2.46 1.56
C ASN A 107 9.36 -3.87 1.33
N ILE A 108 8.77 -4.87 1.98
CA ILE A 108 9.15 -6.28 1.81
C ILE A 108 8.95 -6.71 0.36
N LEU A 109 7.86 -6.29 -0.28
CA LEU A 109 7.56 -6.62 -1.67
C LEU A 109 8.57 -5.97 -2.64
N PHE A 110 8.96 -4.72 -2.41
CA PHE A 110 10.01 -4.07 -3.20
C PHE A 110 11.39 -4.69 -2.97
N GLU A 111 11.76 -5.04 -1.73
CA GLU A 111 13.03 -5.74 -1.44
C GLU A 111 13.12 -7.05 -2.24
N ASP A 112 12.01 -7.78 -2.36
CA ASP A 112 11.96 -9.10 -2.98
C ASP A 112 11.81 -9.07 -4.49
N ARG A 113 10.92 -8.21 -5.03
CA ARG A 113 10.52 -8.22 -6.44
C ARG A 113 11.19 -7.13 -7.27
N PHE A 114 11.61 -6.04 -6.65
CA PHE A 114 12.17 -4.87 -7.33
C PHE A 114 13.42 -4.33 -6.60
N PRO A 115 14.45 -5.16 -6.38
CA PRO A 115 15.59 -4.79 -5.53
C PRO A 115 16.45 -3.63 -6.08
N GLN A 116 16.21 -3.21 -7.33
CA GLN A 116 16.90 -2.06 -7.92
C GLN A 116 16.15 -0.74 -7.75
N THR A 117 14.87 -0.77 -7.38
CA THR A 117 14.04 0.39 -7.13
C THR A 117 14.50 1.12 -5.86
N LYS A 118 14.51 2.45 -5.92
CA LYS A 118 14.70 3.30 -4.76
C LYS A 118 13.33 3.63 -4.16
N LEU A 119 12.97 2.95 -3.07
CA LEU A 119 11.75 3.17 -2.32
C LEU A 119 12.02 4.12 -1.14
N THR A 120 11.28 5.23 -1.12
CA THR A 120 11.19 6.13 0.04
C THR A 120 9.82 5.96 0.67
N SER A 121 9.76 5.44 1.90
CA SER A 121 8.53 5.35 2.69
C SER A 121 8.50 6.50 3.69
N VAL A 122 7.39 7.25 3.72
CA VAL A 122 7.17 8.38 4.64
C VAL A 122 6.02 8.04 5.57
N ASP A 123 6.28 8.12 6.87
CA ASP A 123 5.25 7.95 7.90
C ASP A 123 5.51 8.95 9.03
N MET A 124 4.47 9.57 9.55
CA MET A 124 4.62 10.56 10.61
C MET A 124 4.98 9.90 11.95
N ASP A 125 4.60 8.63 12.15
CA ASP A 125 4.77 7.94 13.43
C ASP A 125 6.02 7.05 13.47
N SER A 126 7.01 7.48 14.25
CA SER A 126 8.22 6.67 14.51
C SER A 126 7.92 5.28 15.11
N THR A 127 6.77 5.08 15.74
CA THR A 127 6.33 3.77 16.23
C THR A 127 6.08 2.81 15.07
N MET A 128 5.57 3.26 13.92
CA MET A 128 5.42 2.41 12.72
C MET A 128 6.78 1.95 12.20
N LYS A 129 7.79 2.84 12.19
CA LYS A 129 9.15 2.46 11.81
C LYS A 129 9.74 1.41 12.76
N TYR A 130 9.54 1.56 14.06
CA TYR A 130 9.94 0.54 15.03
C TYR A 130 9.26 -0.81 14.77
N ILE A 131 7.95 -0.82 14.55
CA ILE A 131 7.19 -2.03 14.25
C ILE A 131 7.71 -2.69 12.95
N ALA A 132 7.84 -1.93 11.87
CA ALA A 132 8.31 -2.43 10.58
C ALA A 132 9.69 -3.09 10.68
N LYS A 133 10.64 -2.47 11.40
CA LYS A 133 12.01 -2.98 11.52
C LYS A 133 12.09 -4.18 12.47
N GLU A 134 11.58 -4.04 13.69
CA GLU A 134 11.77 -5.06 14.72
C GLU A 134 10.85 -6.27 14.52
N TRP A 135 9.62 -6.04 14.08
CA TRP A 135 8.59 -7.08 14.00
C TRP A 135 8.41 -7.63 12.58
N PHE A 136 8.63 -6.80 11.56
CA PHE A 136 8.44 -7.20 10.16
C PHE A 136 9.75 -7.31 9.36
N LEU A 137 10.91 -7.20 10.02
CA LEU A 137 12.23 -7.38 9.43
C LEU A 137 12.52 -6.45 8.24
N VAL A 138 11.85 -5.30 8.17
CA VAL A 138 12.11 -4.27 7.16
C VAL A 138 13.47 -3.65 7.39
N LYS A 139 14.24 -3.46 6.31
CA LYS A 139 15.58 -2.90 6.35
C LYS A 139 15.62 -1.55 5.66
N GLU A 140 16.53 -0.72 6.13
CA GLU A 140 16.94 0.50 5.43
C GLU A 140 18.33 0.27 4.83
N ASP A 141 18.50 0.66 3.58
CA ASP A 141 19.74 0.60 2.84
C ASP A 141 19.74 1.70 1.77
N ASP A 142 20.58 1.62 0.74
CA ASP A 142 20.64 2.63 -0.32
C ASP A 142 19.45 2.57 -1.30
N LYS A 143 18.67 1.49 -1.25
CA LYS A 143 17.47 1.26 -2.06
C LYS A 143 16.19 1.50 -1.27
N GLN A 144 16.19 1.35 0.05
CA GLN A 144 15.03 1.59 0.90
C GLN A 144 15.33 2.58 2.02
N LYS A 145 14.57 3.68 2.07
CA LYS A 145 14.65 4.68 3.14
C LYS A 145 13.31 4.83 3.83
N ILE A 146 13.31 4.98 5.15
CA ILE A 146 12.10 5.28 5.94
C ILE A 146 12.28 6.64 6.62
N ILE A 147 11.46 7.62 6.21
CA ILE A 147 11.49 8.99 6.68
C ILE A 147 10.35 9.23 7.67
N ILE A 148 10.68 9.81 8.82
CA ILE A 148 9.70 10.19 9.84
C ILE A 148 9.29 11.64 9.62
N GLU A 149 8.22 11.86 8.84
CA GLU A 149 7.69 13.19 8.54
C GLU A 149 6.20 13.09 8.16
N ASP A 150 5.49 14.22 8.26
CA ASP A 150 4.16 14.36 7.65
C ASP A 150 4.26 14.24 6.12
N GLY A 151 3.43 13.38 5.52
CA GLY A 151 3.49 13.08 4.08
C GLY A 151 3.18 14.28 3.19
N ILE A 152 2.27 15.16 3.60
CA ILE A 152 1.90 16.36 2.83
C ILE A 152 3.05 17.36 2.89
N LYS A 153 3.62 17.56 4.07
CA LYS A 153 4.79 18.41 4.27
C LYS A 153 5.99 17.89 3.46
N PHE A 154 6.22 16.58 3.47
CA PHE A 154 7.27 15.95 2.68
C PHE A 154 7.09 16.24 1.19
N ILE A 155 5.90 16.01 0.63
CA ILE A 155 5.61 16.32 -0.79
C ILE A 155 5.85 17.81 -1.09
N LYS A 156 5.31 18.72 -0.27
CA LYS A 156 5.39 20.16 -0.54
C LYS A 156 6.81 20.73 -0.44
N ASN A 157 7.69 20.11 0.34
CA ASN A 157 9.05 20.62 0.57
C ASN A 157 10.12 19.86 -0.23
N ASN A 158 9.77 18.73 -0.84
CA ASN A 158 10.72 17.91 -1.59
C ASN A 158 10.63 18.21 -3.09
N ASN A 159 11.77 18.49 -3.71
CA ASN A 159 11.87 18.77 -5.15
C ASN A 159 12.15 17.52 -6.00
N GLN A 160 12.31 16.36 -5.38
CA GLN A 160 12.55 15.10 -6.07
C GLN A 160 11.29 14.68 -6.84
N LYS A 161 11.49 14.21 -8.08
CA LYS A 161 10.44 13.60 -8.89
C LYS A 161 10.40 12.08 -8.64
N PHE A 162 9.20 11.53 -8.65
CA PHE A 162 8.95 10.10 -8.46
C PHE A 162 8.25 9.49 -9.67
N ASP A 163 8.63 8.26 -9.98
CA ASP A 163 8.02 7.47 -11.04
C ASP A 163 6.68 6.89 -10.55
N LEU A 164 6.63 6.44 -9.31
CA LEU A 164 5.39 5.99 -8.67
C LEU A 164 5.23 6.67 -7.31
N ILE A 165 4.07 7.29 -7.09
CA ILE A 165 3.63 7.74 -5.76
C ILE A 165 2.47 6.85 -5.33
N MET A 166 2.62 6.21 -4.17
CA MET A 166 1.59 5.40 -3.52
C MET A 166 1.09 6.14 -2.28
N VAL A 167 -0.20 6.46 -2.24
CA VAL A 167 -0.87 7.02 -1.07
C VAL A 167 -1.65 5.91 -0.38
N ASP A 168 -1.10 5.43 0.74
CA ASP A 168 -1.65 4.35 1.58
C ASP A 168 -1.75 4.80 3.04
N ILE A 169 -2.41 5.94 3.24
CA ILE A 169 -2.62 6.53 4.56
C ILE A 169 -4.10 6.51 4.91
N CYS A 170 -4.41 5.98 6.08
CA CYS A 170 -5.76 5.67 6.50
C CYS A 170 -6.07 6.27 7.87
N TYR A 171 -7.34 6.59 8.11
CA TYR A 171 -7.81 6.85 9.45
C TYR A 171 -7.75 5.56 10.29
N ASN A 172 -7.20 5.67 11.49
CA ASN A 172 -7.15 4.57 12.47
C ASN A 172 -8.45 4.46 13.31
N GLU A 173 -9.53 5.07 12.85
CA GLU A 173 -10.84 5.18 13.50
C GLU A 173 -11.97 4.97 12.50
N GLN A 174 -13.20 4.87 12.99
CA GLN A 174 -14.36 4.59 12.15
C GLN A 174 -14.74 5.80 11.31
N SER A 175 -14.51 5.70 10.00
CA SER A 175 -14.88 6.71 9.00
C SER A 175 -15.57 6.05 7.80
N SER A 176 -16.47 6.78 7.12
CA SER A 176 -17.10 6.31 5.88
C SER A 176 -16.08 6.10 4.76
N LEU A 177 -15.11 7.02 4.66
CA LEU A 177 -13.87 6.88 3.88
C LEU A 177 -12.72 6.66 4.88
N ILE A 178 -12.20 5.44 4.94
CA ILE A 178 -11.06 5.08 5.78
C ILE A 178 -9.75 5.53 5.13
N CYS A 179 -9.58 5.28 3.84
CA CYS A 179 -8.37 5.63 3.08
C CYS A 179 -8.77 6.26 1.73
N PRO A 180 -8.07 7.29 1.23
CA PRO A 180 -7.05 8.05 1.95
C PRO A 180 -7.67 8.96 3.03
N ILE A 181 -6.85 9.54 3.90
CA ILE A 181 -7.33 10.61 4.80
C ILE A 181 -7.74 11.86 4.00
N ALA A 182 -8.74 12.59 4.46
CA ALA A 182 -9.34 13.71 3.73
C ALA A 182 -8.36 14.78 3.23
N PRO A 183 -7.28 15.15 3.97
CA PRO A 183 -6.27 16.09 3.47
C PRO A 183 -5.60 15.68 2.15
N PHE A 184 -5.50 14.39 1.83
CA PHE A 184 -4.95 13.93 0.54
C PHE A 184 -5.94 14.08 -0.64
N LEU A 185 -7.19 14.46 -0.37
CA LEU A 185 -8.19 14.81 -1.38
C LEU A 185 -8.28 16.32 -1.64
N ASP A 186 -7.51 17.13 -0.90
CA ASP A 186 -7.47 18.58 -1.12
C ASP A 186 -6.84 18.89 -2.48
N PRO A 187 -7.44 19.75 -3.32
CA PRO A 187 -6.91 20.08 -4.64
C PRO A 187 -5.46 20.61 -4.62
N SER A 188 -5.06 21.36 -3.58
CA SER A 188 -3.68 21.85 -3.45
C SER A 188 -2.69 20.72 -3.17
N VAL A 189 -3.12 19.70 -2.42
CA VAL A 189 -2.31 18.52 -2.11
C VAL A 189 -2.22 17.60 -3.33
N ILE A 190 -3.35 17.36 -4.01
CA ILE A 190 -3.39 16.64 -5.28
C ILE A 190 -2.46 17.30 -6.30
N LYS A 191 -2.51 18.62 -6.42
CA LYS A 191 -1.60 19.37 -7.29
C LYS A 191 -0.14 19.15 -6.89
N ALA A 192 0.19 19.23 -5.60
CA ALA A 192 1.57 19.00 -5.14
C ALA A 192 2.05 17.56 -5.42
N VAL A 193 1.17 16.56 -5.31
CA VAL A 193 1.46 15.16 -5.69
C VAL A 193 1.72 15.06 -7.19
N SER A 194 0.85 15.64 -8.02
CA SER A 194 1.01 15.68 -9.48
C SER A 194 2.33 16.37 -9.88
N ASP A 195 2.61 17.52 -9.27
CA ASP A 195 3.85 18.25 -9.45
C ASP A 195 5.08 17.48 -8.92
N SER A 196 4.92 16.40 -8.17
CA SER A 196 6.02 15.55 -7.69
C SER A 196 6.23 14.30 -8.55
N LEU A 197 5.37 14.04 -9.53
CA LEU A 197 5.54 12.94 -10.47
C LEU A 197 6.49 13.32 -11.62
N THR A 198 7.16 12.33 -12.18
CA THR A 198 7.79 12.44 -13.50
C THR A 198 6.72 12.59 -14.58
N SER A 199 7.11 13.00 -15.79
CA SER A 199 6.16 13.15 -16.92
C SER A 199 5.42 11.87 -17.28
N SER A 200 5.98 10.70 -16.96
CA SER A 200 5.40 9.36 -17.14
C SER A 200 5.05 8.69 -15.81
N GLY A 201 5.01 9.46 -14.72
CA GLY A 201 4.79 8.93 -13.39
C GLY A 201 3.34 8.54 -13.16
N THR A 202 3.13 7.56 -12.29
CA THR A 202 1.81 7.06 -11.88
C THR A 202 1.51 7.41 -10.43
N LEU A 203 0.29 7.88 -10.16
CA LEU A 203 -0.26 7.96 -8.81
C LEU A 203 -1.15 6.74 -8.56
N SER A 204 -0.84 5.99 -7.51
CA SER A 204 -1.71 4.93 -6.98
C SER A 204 -2.21 5.29 -5.58
N VAL A 205 -3.52 5.16 -5.37
CA VAL A 205 -4.15 5.53 -4.10
C VAL A 205 -4.97 4.36 -3.60
N ASN A 206 -4.77 3.98 -2.34
CA ASN A 206 -5.62 3.01 -1.66
C ASN A 206 -6.92 3.70 -1.24
N PHE A 207 -8.04 3.26 -1.84
CA PHE A 207 -9.37 3.71 -1.45
C PHE A 207 -10.09 2.61 -0.65
N LEU A 208 -10.38 2.89 0.61
CA LEU A 208 -11.06 1.99 1.52
C LEU A 208 -12.24 2.72 2.15
N TYR A 209 -13.43 2.15 2.04
CA TYR A 209 -14.67 2.68 2.59
C TYR A 209 -15.27 1.74 3.62
N ALA A 210 -15.85 2.28 4.69
CA ALA A 210 -16.65 1.52 5.66
C ALA A 210 -18.15 1.74 5.38
N GLY A 211 -18.76 0.92 4.53
CA GLY A 211 -20.21 1.00 4.27
C GLY A 211 -20.68 0.29 2.98
N LYS A 212 -22.00 0.21 2.79
CA LYS A 212 -22.59 -0.18 1.49
C LYS A 212 -22.30 0.95 0.49
N LEU A 213 -21.64 0.62 -0.62
CA LEU A 213 -21.49 1.50 -1.78
C LEU A 213 -22.87 1.89 -2.32
N THR A 214 -23.26 3.16 -2.16
CA THR A 214 -24.32 3.78 -2.96
C THR A 214 -23.67 4.51 -4.13
N MET A 215 -24.30 4.47 -5.32
CA MET A 215 -23.76 5.08 -6.53
C MET A 215 -23.53 6.59 -6.43
N GLU A 216 -24.23 7.28 -5.52
CA GLU A 216 -24.08 8.72 -5.28
C GLU A 216 -22.68 9.13 -4.77
N ASN A 217 -21.95 8.24 -4.10
CA ASN A 217 -20.63 8.57 -3.56
C ASN A 217 -19.50 8.56 -4.61
N GLN A 218 -19.82 8.35 -5.90
CA GLN A 218 -18.84 8.29 -6.99
C GLN A 218 -18.67 9.61 -7.76
N GLU A 219 -19.56 10.59 -7.61
CA GLU A 219 -19.70 11.69 -8.58
C GLU A 219 -18.67 12.83 -8.47
N ASN A 220 -17.72 12.81 -7.52
CA ASN A 220 -16.83 13.95 -7.27
C ASN A 220 -15.35 13.75 -7.68
N PHE A 221 -15.03 12.82 -8.57
CA PHE A 221 -13.63 12.58 -8.96
C PHE A 221 -13.43 12.64 -10.49
N GLU A 222 -13.53 13.83 -11.04
CA GLU A 222 -12.84 14.19 -12.29
C GLU A 222 -11.55 14.91 -11.91
N MET A 223 -10.40 14.28 -12.17
CA MET A 223 -9.09 14.94 -12.04
C MET A 223 -8.59 15.33 -13.43
N ASP A 224 -8.29 16.61 -13.56
CA ASP A 224 -7.83 17.25 -14.80
C ASP A 224 -6.32 17.01 -15.01
N GLY A 225 -5.94 16.64 -16.25
CA GLY A 225 -4.55 16.63 -16.74
C GLY A 225 -3.75 15.31 -16.62
N ASN A 226 -3.53 14.65 -17.78
CA ASN A 226 -2.42 13.77 -18.22
C ASN A 226 -1.74 12.72 -17.29
N HIS A 227 -2.10 12.57 -16.02
CA HIS A 227 -1.50 11.59 -15.10
C HIS A 227 -2.61 10.70 -14.51
N ILE A 228 -2.78 9.50 -15.09
CA ILE A 228 -3.95 8.64 -14.85
C ILE A 228 -3.92 7.93 -13.49
N LEU A 229 -5.13 7.83 -12.91
CA LEU A 229 -5.55 7.36 -11.60
C LEU A 229 -5.60 5.82 -11.50
N GLY A 230 -4.85 5.24 -10.55
CA GLY A 230 -5.01 3.83 -10.15
C GLY A 230 -5.68 3.69 -8.78
N CYS A 231 -6.97 3.33 -8.74
CA CYS A 231 -7.73 3.11 -7.50
C CYS A 231 -7.89 1.62 -7.18
N THR A 232 -7.15 1.12 -6.19
CA THR A 232 -7.41 -0.22 -5.63
C THR A 232 -8.55 -0.12 -4.61
N HIS A 233 -9.69 -0.73 -4.91
CA HIS A 233 -10.84 -0.78 -4.00
C HIS A 233 -10.77 -2.06 -3.17
N ASN A 234 -10.62 -1.93 -1.85
CA ASN A 234 -10.81 -3.04 -0.93
C ASN A 234 -12.14 -2.84 -0.20
N ASN A 235 -13.11 -3.74 -0.41
CA ASN A 235 -14.33 -3.77 0.39
C ASN A 235 -14.19 -4.81 1.52
N ILE A 236 -14.71 -4.50 2.70
CA ILE A 236 -14.93 -5.46 3.78
C ILE A 236 -16.47 -5.57 3.97
N PRO A 237 -17.18 -6.73 3.87
CA PRO A 237 -16.96 -8.04 3.23
C PRO A 237 -18.15 -8.56 2.34
N ARG A 238 -18.02 -9.79 1.77
CA ARG A 238 -18.91 -10.63 0.91
C ARG A 238 -19.24 -10.09 -0.50
N ILE A 239 -18.35 -10.39 -1.46
CA ILE A 239 -18.59 -10.18 -2.89
C ILE A 239 -18.70 -11.55 -3.57
N THR A 240 -19.79 -11.79 -4.31
CA THR A 240 -19.96 -13.00 -5.12
C THR A 240 -19.16 -12.90 -6.43
N PRO A 241 -18.67 -14.03 -6.98
CA PRO A 241 -17.92 -14.04 -8.25
C PRO A 241 -18.61 -13.33 -9.41
N ASP A 242 -19.95 -13.34 -9.44
CA ASP A 242 -20.75 -12.69 -10.48
C ASP A 242 -20.64 -11.17 -10.47
N TYR A 243 -20.44 -10.56 -9.30
CA TYR A 243 -20.28 -9.11 -9.18
C TYR A 243 -18.91 -8.65 -9.70
N LEU A 244 -17.86 -9.45 -9.48
CA LEU A 244 -16.53 -9.19 -10.07
C LEU A 244 -16.57 -9.29 -11.60
N LYS A 245 -17.31 -10.27 -12.13
CA LYS A 245 -17.52 -10.45 -13.57
C LYS A 245 -18.31 -9.29 -14.19
N TYR A 246 -19.35 -8.81 -13.51
CA TYR A 246 -20.10 -7.62 -13.91
C TYR A 246 -19.22 -6.36 -13.96
N ARG A 247 -18.40 -6.14 -12.93
CA ARG A 247 -17.49 -4.97 -12.85
C ARG A 247 -16.46 -4.98 -13.98
N ARG A 248 -15.83 -6.13 -14.24
CA ARG A 248 -14.86 -6.31 -15.34
C ARG A 248 -15.50 -5.95 -16.69
N ASN A 249 -16.69 -6.48 -16.96
CA ASN A 249 -17.39 -6.21 -18.22
C ASN A 249 -17.81 -4.74 -18.38
N LYS A 250 -18.16 -4.05 -17.28
CA LYS A 250 -18.55 -2.64 -17.32
C LYS A 250 -17.34 -1.72 -17.53
N ILE A 251 -16.22 -2.00 -16.85
CA ILE A 251 -14.96 -1.27 -17.05
C ILE A 251 -14.45 -1.47 -18.47
N ASP A 252 -14.40 -2.71 -18.97
CA ASP A 252 -14.03 -3.01 -20.36
C ASP A 252 -14.89 -2.24 -21.37
N LYS A 253 -16.20 -2.11 -21.12
CA LYS A 253 -17.13 -1.41 -22.01
C LYS A 253 -16.89 0.10 -22.04
N GLU A 254 -16.63 0.73 -20.89
CA GLU A 254 -16.36 2.18 -20.84
C GLU A 254 -14.95 2.49 -21.36
N VAL A 255 -13.96 1.64 -21.06
CA VAL A 255 -12.62 1.75 -21.64
C VAL A 255 -12.69 1.66 -23.17
N ARG A 256 -13.43 0.69 -23.75
CA ARG A 256 -13.60 0.58 -25.22
C ARG A 256 -14.21 1.81 -25.89
N LYS A 257 -15.04 2.59 -25.20
CA LYS A 257 -15.58 3.86 -25.73
C LYS A 257 -14.55 4.97 -25.76
N ILE A 258 -13.57 4.94 -24.84
CA ILE A 258 -12.55 5.97 -24.68
C ILE A 258 -11.39 5.76 -25.68
N ILE A 259 -10.97 4.51 -25.93
CA ILE A 259 -9.75 4.24 -26.73
C ILE A 259 -10.02 3.98 -28.23
N GLY A 260 -11.27 3.97 -28.68
CA GLY A 260 -11.59 3.87 -30.11
C GLY A 260 -10.95 2.66 -30.83
N GLY A 261 -11.15 1.45 -30.33
CA GLY A 261 -10.68 0.22 -30.98
C GLY A 261 -10.58 -1.00 -30.05
N ASP A 262 -10.69 -2.20 -30.64
CA ASP A 262 -10.73 -3.49 -29.92
C ASP A 262 -9.38 -3.85 -29.29
N PHE A 263 -9.16 -3.45 -28.03
CA PHE A 263 -8.10 -3.99 -27.19
C PHE A 263 -8.60 -5.30 -26.52
N LYS A 264 -8.04 -6.45 -26.89
CA LYS A 264 -8.27 -7.72 -26.21
C LYS A 264 -7.19 -7.96 -25.16
N LEU A 265 -7.55 -7.78 -23.89
CA LEU A 265 -6.78 -8.29 -22.74
C LEU A 265 -6.80 -9.82 -22.76
N ASN A 266 -5.79 -10.44 -23.37
CA ASN A 266 -5.55 -11.87 -23.26
C ASN A 266 -4.71 -12.13 -22.00
N LEU A 267 -5.39 -12.36 -20.87
CA LEU A 267 -4.80 -12.95 -19.68
C LEU A 267 -5.32 -14.38 -19.54
N GLN A 268 -4.68 -15.31 -20.25
CA GLN A 268 -4.84 -16.75 -20.03
C GLN A 268 -3.73 -17.27 -19.12
N ARG A 269 -4.03 -17.46 -17.83
CA ARG A 269 -4.13 -18.75 -17.13
C ARG A 269 -4.31 -18.54 -15.63
#